data_AF-A0A523R8U9-F1
#
_entry.id   AF-A0A523R8U9-F1
#
_cell.length_a   1.000
_cell.length_b   1.000
_cell.length_c   1.000
_cell.angle_alpha   90.00
_cell.angle_beta   90.00
_cell.angle_gamma   90.00
#
_symmetry.space_group_name_H-M   'P 1'
#
loop_
_entity.id
_entity.type
_entity.pdbx_description
1 polymer ?
#
loop_
_entity_poly.entity_id
_entity_poly.type
_entity_poly.pdbx_seq_one_letter_code
_entity_poly.pdbx_strand_id
1 'polypeptide(L)' 'MNIKLWIIYKEGIGFSRIIAEMLQDRFEDYIDVSVGNANMIDPAFLVEEKFDCLIIGDIYN' A
#
# COMPACT_ATOMS: atom_id res chain seq x y z
N MET A 1 -0.72 20.16 -4.13
CA MET A 1 -1.36 18.84 -4.18
C MET A 1 -0.52 17.95 -3.28
N ASN A 2 -1.14 17.27 -2.32
CA ASN A 2 -0.42 16.27 -1.52
C ASN A 2 -0.37 14.99 -2.35
N ILE A 3 0.80 14.36 -2.46
CA ILE A 3 0.95 13.10 -3.21
C ILE A 3 0.12 12.03 -2.48
N LYS A 4 -0.61 11.22 -3.24
CA LYS A 4 -1.34 10.06 -2.74
C LYS A 4 -0.60 8.77 -3.07
N LEU A 5 -0.13 8.07 -2.03
CA LEU A 5 0.55 6.78 -2.13
C LEU A 5 -0.36 5.66 -1.64
N TRP A 6 -0.46 4.59 -2.41
CA TRP A 6 -1.01 3.33 -1.93
C TRP A 6 0.07 2.26 -1.80
N ILE A 7 0.12 1.61 -0.64
CA ILE A 7 0.98 0.47 -0.37
C ILE A 7 0.10 -0.77 -0.30
N ILE A 8 0.30 -1.71 -1.23
CA ILE A 8 -0.40 -2.98 -1.28
C ILE A 8 0.57 -4.09 -0.87
N TYR A 9 0.18 -4.88 0.12
CA TYR A 9 0.92 -6.09 0.50
C TYR A 9 0.09 -7.34 0.25
N LYS A 10 0.73 -8.44 -0.10
CA LYS A 10 0.11 -9.76 -0.08
C LYS A 10 0.32 -10.43 1.27
N GLU A 11 -0.76 -10.89 1.87
CA GLU A 11 -0.72 -11.66 3.11
C GLU A 11 -0.22 -13.09 2.83
N GLY A 12 0.72 -13.56 3.65
CA GLY A 12 1.43 -14.82 3.49
C GLY A 12 2.44 -15.03 4.63
N ILE A 13 3.30 -16.04 4.52
CA ILE A 13 4.37 -16.29 5.51
C ILE A 13 5.48 -15.26 5.29
N GLY A 14 5.57 -14.23 6.12
CA GLY A 14 6.63 -13.23 6.03
C GLY A 14 6.31 -11.91 6.73
N PHE A 15 7.09 -10.88 6.38
CA PHE A 15 7.04 -9.55 6.99
C PHE A 15 6.37 -8.49 6.11
N SER A 16 5.71 -8.88 5.00
CA SER A 16 5.14 -7.96 4.01
C SER A 16 4.18 -6.95 4.63
N ARG A 17 3.30 -7.40 5.54
CA ARG A 17 2.41 -6.53 6.30
C ARG A 17 3.17 -5.54 7.18
N ILE A 18 4.12 -6.03 7.98
CA ILE A 18 4.91 -5.21 8.92
C ILE A 18 5.71 -4.15 8.16
N ILE A 19 6.32 -4.52 7.03
CA ILE A 19 7.05 -3.59 6.17
C ILE A 19 6.10 -2.52 5.61
N ALA A 20 4.90 -2.90 5.15
CA ALA A 20 3.91 -1.94 4.65
C ALA A 20 3.45 -0.94 5.72
N GLU A 21 3.19 -1.42 6.94
CA GLU A 21 2.84 -0.58 8.10
C GLU A 21 4.01 0.36 8.47
N MET A 22 5.26 -0.14 8.53
CA MET A 22 6.44 0.69 8.79
C MET A 22 6.68 1.77 7.72
N LEU A 23 6.35 1.47 6.46
CA LEU A 23 6.46 2.45 5.37
C LEU A 23 5.37 3.52 5.48
N GLN A 24 4.16 3.16 5.91
CA GLN A 24 3.09 4.13 6.19
C GLN A 24 3.52 5.10 7.28
N ASP A 25 3.96 4.60 8.44
CA ASP A 25 4.42 5.41 9.56
C ASP A 25 5.55 6.38 9.15
N ARG A 26 6.41 5.96 8.22
CA ARG A 26 7.52 6.79 7.74
C ARG A 26 7.09 7.91 6.79
N PHE A 27 6.01 7.73 6.04
CA PHE A 27 5.61 8.63 4.97
C PHE A 27 4.37 9.47 5.28
N GLU A 28 3.56 9.10 6.27
CA GLU A 28 2.28 9.76 6.61
C GLU A 28 2.42 11.24 6.99
N ASP A 29 3.57 11.64 7.54
CA ASP A 29 3.87 13.05 7.86
C ASP A 29 4.11 13.92 6.62
N TYR A 30 4.37 13.31 5.46
CA TYR A 30 4.79 13.99 4.24
C TYR A 30 3.76 13.91 3.11
N ILE A 31 3.02 12.80 3.02
CA ILE A 31 2.12 12.49 1.92
C ILE A 31 0.90 11.70 2.43
N ASP A 32 -0.16 11.64 1.64
CA ASP A 32 -1.35 10.84 1.97
C ASP A 32 -1.04 9.36 1.66
N VAL A 33 -1.03 8.50 2.69
CA VAL A 33 -0.66 7.09 2.55
C VAL A 33 -1.81 6.19 2.96
N SER A 34 -2.20 5.31 2.03
CA SER A 34 -3.10 4.19 2.30
C SER A 34 -2.32 2.88 2.31
N VAL A 35 -2.74 1.92 3.15
CA VAL A 35 -2.21 0.55 3.18
C VAL A 35 -3.34 -0.45 2.98
N GLY A 36 -3.14 -1.47 2.15
CA GLY A 36 -4.15 -2.52 1.96
C GLY A 36 -3.59 -3.89 1.60
N ASN A 37 -4.39 -4.92 1.86
CA ASN A 37 -4.08 -6.30 1.53
C ASN A 37 -4.58 -6.62 0.13
N ALA A 38 -3.72 -7.14 -0.74
CA ALA A 38 -4.03 -7.49 -2.13
C ALA A 38 -5.28 -8.38 -2.29
N ASN A 39 -5.57 -9.26 -1.31
CA ASN A 39 -6.72 -10.16 -1.36
C ASN A 39 -8.05 -9.49 -0.96
N MET A 40 -8.01 -8.31 -0.34
CA MET A 40 -9.17 -7.60 0.17
C MET A 40 -9.50 -6.34 -0.65
N ILE A 41 -8.72 -6.06 -1.68
CA ILE A 41 -8.86 -4.87 -2.52
C ILE A 41 -9.65 -5.20 -3.77
N ASP A 42 -10.70 -4.42 -4.04
CA ASP A 42 -11.33 -4.38 -5.35
C ASP A 42 -10.44 -3.58 -6.33
N PRO A 43 -10.01 -4.16 -7.47
CA PRO A 43 -9.27 -3.43 -8.50
C PRO A 43 -9.99 -2.17 -9.01
N ALA A 44 -11.33 -2.09 -8.91
CA ALA A 44 -12.07 -0.88 -9.25
C ALA A 44 -11.67 0.32 -8.37
N PHE A 45 -11.29 0.08 -7.11
CA PHE A 45 -10.89 1.09 -6.14
C PHE A 45 -9.60 1.83 -6.58
N LEU A 46 -8.70 1.16 -7.33
CA LEU A 46 -7.50 1.78 -7.92
C LEU A 46 -7.86 2.93 -8.87
N VAL A 47 -8.96 2.79 -9.61
CA VAL A 47 -9.38 3.74 -10.64
C VAL A 47 -10.11 4.94 -10.02
N GLU A 48 -10.89 4.69 -8.96
CA GLU A 48 -11.71 5.71 -8.31
C GLU A 48 -10.89 6.67 -7.42
N GLU A 49 -9.96 6.13 -6.62
CA GLU A 49 -9.21 6.90 -5.62
C GLU A 49 -8.12 7.82 -6.22
N LYS A 50 -7.72 7.56 -7.48
CA LYS A 50 -6.73 8.34 -8.24
C LYS A 50 -5.41 8.54 -7.47
N PHE A 51 -4.82 7.44 -7.00
CA PHE A 51 -3.48 7.46 -6.41
C PHE A 51 -2.44 7.96 -7.43
N ASP A 52 -1.47 8.75 -6.95
CA ASP A 52 -0.35 9.21 -7.77
C ASP A 52 0.76 8.16 -7.85
N CYS A 53 0.88 7.32 -6.82
CA CYS A 53 1.93 6.31 -6.69
C CYS A 53 1.40 5.01 -6.09
N LEU A 54 2.02 3.89 -6.49
CA LEU A 54 1.69 2.54 -6.03
C LEU A 54 2.96 1.77 -5.66
N ILE A 55 3.00 1.19 -4.45
CA ILE A 55 4.02 0.23 -4.00
C ILE A 55 3.35 -1.13 -3.82
N ILE A 56 3.93 -2.17 -4.40
CA ILE A 56 3.44 -3.55 -4.28
C ILE A 56 4.53 -4.39 -3.62
N GLY A 57 4.21 -4.97 -2.45
CA GLY A 57 5.05 -5.92 -1.74
C GLY A 57 4.51 -7.35 -1.86
N ASP A 58 5.33 -8.26 -2.37
CA ASP A 58 5.04 -9.70 -2.40
C ASP A 58 6.22 -10.48 -1.80
N ILE A 59 5.94 -11.69 -1.32
CA ILE A 59 6.94 -12.66 -0.88
C ILE A 59 7.26 -13.52 -2.11
N TYR A 60 8.53 -13.49 -2.54
CA TYR A 60 9.00 -14.38 -3.60
C TYR A 60 9.11 -15.81 -3.06
N ASN A 61 8.41 -16.75 -3.69
CA ASN A 61 8.54 -18.20 -3.50
C ASN A 61 8.89 -18.84 -4.84
#